data_AF-A0A3P9MC60-F1
#
_entry.id   AF-A0A3P9MC60-F1
#
_cell.length_a   1.000
_cell.length_b   1.000
_cell.length_c   1.000
_cell.angle_alpha   90.00
_cell.angle_beta   90.00
_cell.angle_gamma   90.00
#
_symmetry.space_group_name_H-M   'P 1'
#
loop_
_entity.id
_entity.type
_entity.pdbx_description
1 polymer ?
#
loop_
_entity_poly.entity_id
_entity_poly.type
_entity_poly.pdbx_seq_one_letter_code
_entity_poly.pdbx_strand_id
1 'polypeptide(L)'
;MDDDLFQLRQLPRTGESTRSQEDGDSRQQDFTDMEPDDQESGALTDAAEVPREFANPTDDTFMVEDAVEAIGFGTFQWKLSILTGLSWMADAMEMMILSILAPQLHCEWRLPSLEVALLTSAVFIGMMISSSLWGNISDKYGRKTGLKMSVLWTMFYGILSAFAPIYGWILVLRALVGFGIGGAPQSVTLYAEFLPMRSRATCILLIEIFWALGTVFEVLLAILVMPTLGWRWLLGLSTIPLFIFAILCFWLPESARYDVLTGNQDKALATLKRIATENGVPMPLGKLIAARQEDRGKIKDLFSSHFRCTTVLLWFIWFANAFSYYGLVLLTTELFQEGGACGMSKGNKQELRCNLECKYLTSDDYKDLLWTTLSEFPGLLVTLWAIDRLGRRRTMALCFLIFSLALIPLYGCVGRVSMMVLIFIARAFIAGGFQAAYVYTPEVYPTATRALGLGTSSGMARVGALITPFVAQVMLEYSVYLALSVYCCCCLLAAVASCALPIETTGRGLQEASHREWGQEMTGHNSEGIPHSSSGSQG
;
A
#
# COMPACT_ATOMS: atom_id res chain seq x y z
N MET A 1 8.32 -48.21 -3.83
CA MET A 1 8.86 -48.73 -5.09
C MET A 1 8.90 -47.56 -6.02
N ASP A 2 10.03 -46.89 -5.95
CA ASP A 2 10.47 -45.87 -6.89
C ASP A 2 10.72 -46.51 -8.25
N ASP A 3 10.45 -45.72 -9.29
CA ASP A 3 10.98 -45.69 -10.66
C ASP A 3 10.16 -44.55 -11.31
N ASP A 4 10.66 -43.50 -11.96
CA ASP A 4 12.01 -43.26 -12.47
C ASP A 4 12.11 -41.84 -13.06
N LEU A 5 13.34 -41.41 -13.37
CA LEU A 5 13.78 -40.38 -14.36
C LEU A 5 13.60 -38.86 -14.06
N PHE A 6 14.59 -37.95 -14.23
CA PHE A 6 15.99 -37.94 -14.71
C PHE A 6 16.64 -36.58 -14.31
N GLN A 7 17.75 -36.52 -13.56
CA GLN A 7 19.18 -36.48 -13.95
C GLN A 7 19.69 -35.19 -14.63
N LEU A 8 20.50 -34.46 -13.83
CA LEU A 8 21.43 -33.36 -14.12
C LEU A 8 22.84 -33.90 -14.45
N ARG A 9 23.51 -33.35 -15.48
CA ARG A 9 25.00 -33.17 -15.66
C ARG A 9 25.26 -32.75 -17.12
N GLN A 10 26.29 -32.00 -17.55
CA GLN A 10 27.69 -31.90 -17.11
C GLN A 10 28.39 -30.74 -17.88
N LEU A 11 29.37 -30.07 -17.25
CA LEU A 11 30.44 -29.26 -17.88
C LEU A 11 31.69 -30.13 -18.16
N PRO A 12 32.61 -29.74 -19.08
CA PRO A 12 33.97 -30.30 -19.12
C PRO A 12 35.11 -29.29 -18.90
N ARG A 13 36.25 -29.85 -18.48
CA ARG A 13 37.53 -29.26 -18.03
C ARG A 13 38.56 -29.05 -19.16
N THR A 14 39.56 -28.22 -18.82
CA THR A 14 40.81 -27.79 -19.49
C THR A 14 41.87 -28.87 -19.78
N GLY A 15 42.79 -28.59 -20.71
CA GLY A 15 44.05 -29.32 -20.96
C GLY A 15 45.20 -28.37 -21.39
N GLU A 16 46.42 -28.69 -20.94
CA GLU A 16 47.70 -27.96 -21.04
C GLU A 16 48.48 -28.23 -22.35
N SER A 17 49.44 -27.36 -22.72
CA SER A 17 50.69 -27.79 -23.40
C SER A 17 51.87 -26.83 -23.20
N THR A 18 53.07 -27.41 -23.33
CA THR A 18 54.44 -26.94 -23.02
C THR A 18 55.18 -26.27 -24.21
N ARG A 19 56.24 -25.51 -23.87
CA ARG A 19 57.24 -24.74 -24.67
C ARG A 19 58.37 -25.66 -25.19
N SER A 20 59.15 -25.45 -26.28
CA SER A 20 60.29 -24.49 -26.45
C SER A 20 61.17 -24.79 -27.70
N GLN A 21 62.11 -23.85 -28.02
CA GLN A 21 63.36 -23.89 -28.84
C GLN A 21 63.23 -23.54 -30.36
N GLU A 22 64.12 -22.78 -31.05
CA GLU A 22 65.50 -22.30 -30.83
C GLU A 22 65.89 -21.20 -31.89
N ASP A 23 66.92 -20.39 -31.55
CA ASP A 23 67.99 -19.73 -32.36
C ASP A 23 67.80 -18.65 -33.48
N GLY A 24 68.62 -17.57 -33.37
CA GLY A 24 69.59 -17.23 -34.44
C GLY A 24 69.67 -15.81 -35.07
N ASP A 25 70.56 -14.96 -34.54
CA ASP A 25 71.51 -14.04 -35.25
C ASP A 25 71.08 -12.66 -35.85
N SER A 26 72.08 -11.85 -36.22
CA SER A 26 72.31 -10.43 -35.86
C SER A 26 72.41 -9.40 -37.01
N ARG A 27 72.17 -8.09 -36.75
CA ARG A 27 72.94 -6.89 -37.25
C ARG A 27 72.39 -5.52 -36.80
N GLN A 28 73.31 -4.60 -36.49
CA GLN A 28 73.16 -3.21 -35.97
C GLN A 28 72.95 -2.12 -37.04
N GLN A 29 72.26 -1.02 -36.71
CA GLN A 29 72.78 0.37 -36.80
C GLN A 29 71.87 1.44 -36.13
N ASP A 30 72.52 2.39 -35.44
CA ASP A 30 72.09 3.49 -34.55
C ASP A 30 71.09 4.55 -35.09
N PHE A 31 70.24 5.15 -34.23
CA PHE A 31 70.47 6.44 -33.51
C PHE A 31 69.21 6.93 -32.73
N THR A 32 69.38 7.17 -31.40
CA THR A 32 68.74 8.19 -30.48
C THR A 32 67.20 8.37 -30.46
N ASP A 33 66.45 8.35 -29.35
CA ASP A 33 66.67 8.76 -27.95
C ASP A 33 65.74 8.01 -26.94
N MET A 34 66.30 7.63 -25.77
CA MET A 34 65.78 7.69 -24.36
C MET A 34 64.26 7.45 -24.11
N GLU A 35 63.73 6.52 -23.29
CA GLU A 35 64.11 5.71 -22.10
C GLU A 35 63.01 4.59 -21.89
N PRO A 36 63.07 3.63 -20.93
CA PRO A 36 62.87 2.20 -21.21
C PRO A 36 61.67 1.47 -20.55
N ASP A 37 61.36 0.31 -21.15
CA ASP A 37 60.86 -1.00 -20.63
C ASP A 37 59.43 -1.17 -20.04
N ASP A 38 58.51 -1.54 -20.94
CA ASP A 38 57.78 -2.82 -21.06
C ASP A 38 57.61 -3.77 -19.84
N GLN A 39 56.37 -4.25 -19.61
CA GLN A 39 55.98 -5.60 -20.06
C GLN A 39 54.48 -5.95 -19.86
N GLU A 40 53.85 -6.36 -20.97
CA GLU A 40 52.73 -7.32 -21.10
C GLU A 40 53.00 -8.61 -20.28
N SER A 41 52.09 -9.51 -19.89
CA SER A 41 50.75 -9.93 -20.32
C SER A 41 50.17 -10.82 -19.20
N GLY A 42 48.85 -11.05 -19.17
CA GLY A 42 48.27 -12.11 -18.33
C GLY A 42 46.75 -12.19 -18.40
N ALA A 43 46.24 -12.90 -19.41
CA ALA A 43 44.82 -13.23 -19.55
C ALA A 43 44.29 -14.04 -18.35
N LEU A 44 43.05 -13.75 -17.92
CA LEU A 44 42.14 -14.72 -17.29
C LEU A 44 40.68 -14.27 -17.51
N THR A 45 39.95 -15.17 -18.15
CA THR A 45 38.55 -15.14 -18.57
C THR A 45 37.56 -15.22 -17.40
N ASP A 46 36.52 -14.39 -17.44
CA ASP A 46 35.10 -14.68 -17.14
C ASP A 46 34.38 -13.39 -16.70
N ALA A 47 34.03 -12.56 -17.68
CA ALA A 47 32.96 -11.59 -17.53
C ALA A 47 31.85 -12.03 -18.49
N ALA A 48 30.73 -12.46 -17.95
CA ALA A 48 29.57 -12.84 -18.74
C ALA A 48 29.15 -11.65 -19.63
N GLU A 49 29.28 -11.82 -20.94
CA GLU A 49 28.84 -10.83 -21.93
C GLU A 49 27.31 -10.73 -21.90
N VAL A 50 26.82 -9.52 -21.61
CA VAL A 50 25.41 -9.15 -21.72
C VAL A 50 25.04 -9.08 -23.21
N PRO A 51 23.91 -9.67 -23.66
CA PRO A 51 23.52 -9.64 -25.07
C PRO A 51 23.31 -8.21 -25.58
N ARG A 52 24.10 -7.82 -26.59
CA ARG A 52 23.97 -6.56 -27.33
C ARG A 52 22.83 -6.68 -28.35
N GLU A 53 21.59 -6.45 -27.93
CA GLU A 53 20.47 -6.32 -28.88
C GLU A 53 19.61 -5.07 -28.68
N PHE A 54 20.12 -4.05 -27.96
CA PHE A 54 19.47 -2.73 -27.85
C PHE A 54 20.48 -1.57 -27.80
N ALA A 55 21.47 -1.54 -28.69
CA ALA A 55 22.39 -0.40 -28.77
C ALA A 55 22.40 0.19 -30.19
N ASN A 56 21.56 1.19 -30.40
CA ASN A 56 21.79 2.18 -31.44
C ASN A 56 22.82 3.18 -30.86
N PRO A 57 24.02 3.35 -31.43
CA PRO A 57 25.16 4.01 -30.77
C PRO A 57 25.14 5.55 -30.89
N THR A 58 23.99 6.17 -30.66
CA THR A 58 23.85 7.63 -30.64
C THR A 58 22.92 8.02 -29.50
N ASP A 59 23.53 8.52 -28.42
CA ASP A 59 22.99 8.95 -27.11
C ASP A 59 23.00 7.89 -25.99
N ASP A 60 24.18 7.68 -25.38
CA ASP A 60 24.33 7.04 -24.06
C ASP A 60 23.60 7.88 -23.00
N THR A 61 22.29 7.70 -22.89
CA THR A 61 21.42 8.44 -21.99
C THR A 61 20.49 7.48 -21.29
N PHE A 62 20.20 7.74 -20.02
CA PHE A 62 19.31 6.89 -19.22
C PHE A 62 18.39 7.76 -18.35
N MET A 63 17.19 7.24 -18.06
CA MET A 63 16.25 7.87 -17.12
C MET A 63 16.41 7.30 -15.71
N VAL A 64 15.79 7.97 -14.73
CA VAL A 64 15.81 7.51 -13.33
C VAL A 64 15.21 6.11 -13.22
N GLU A 65 14.12 5.86 -13.94
CA GLU A 65 13.43 4.58 -13.99
C GLU A 65 14.33 3.47 -14.55
N ASP A 66 15.05 3.74 -15.66
CA ASP A 66 16.00 2.79 -16.26
C ASP A 66 17.14 2.46 -15.30
N ALA A 67 17.63 3.46 -14.57
CA ALA A 67 18.68 3.26 -13.58
C ALA A 67 18.22 2.42 -12.38
N VAL A 68 17.01 2.67 -11.87
CA VAL A 68 16.43 1.88 -10.78
C VAL A 68 16.19 0.43 -11.23
N GLU A 69 15.76 0.21 -12.48
CA GLU A 69 15.59 -1.13 -13.04
C GLU A 69 16.93 -1.86 -13.20
N ALA A 70 17.96 -1.17 -13.72
CA ALA A 70 19.31 -1.73 -13.88
C ALA A 70 20.00 -2.06 -12.55
N ILE A 71 19.81 -1.22 -11.52
CA ILE A 71 20.36 -1.46 -10.17
C ILE A 71 19.61 -2.60 -9.46
N GLY A 72 18.32 -2.77 -9.76
CA GLY A 72 17.48 -3.83 -9.20
C GLY A 72 17.19 -3.68 -7.70
N PHE A 73 16.54 -4.69 -7.14
CA PHE A 73 16.15 -4.74 -5.73
C PHE A 73 17.27 -5.34 -4.86
N GLY A 74 17.69 -4.62 -3.83
CA GLY A 74 18.78 -5.04 -2.94
C GLY A 74 18.63 -4.52 -1.50
N THR A 75 19.76 -4.36 -0.81
CA THR A 75 19.78 -4.02 0.63
C THR A 75 19.23 -2.63 0.91
N PHE A 76 19.43 -1.68 -0.01
CA PHE A 76 18.91 -0.33 0.11
C PHE A 76 17.38 -0.32 0.16
N GLN A 77 16.71 -1.05 -0.75
CA GLN A 77 15.26 -1.12 -0.81
C GLN A 77 14.67 -1.83 0.41
N TRP A 78 15.35 -2.83 0.97
CA TRP A 78 14.95 -3.45 2.24
C TRP A 78 15.01 -2.49 3.42
N LYS A 79 16.10 -1.73 3.57
CA LYS A 79 16.22 -0.69 4.62
C LYS A 79 15.14 0.39 4.46
N LEU A 80 14.91 0.82 3.22
CA LEU A 80 13.88 1.80 2.91
C LEU A 80 12.49 1.27 3.25
N SER A 81 12.20 0.00 2.94
CA SER A 81 10.93 -0.68 3.25
C SER A 81 10.64 -0.68 4.75
N ILE A 82 11.63 -1.01 5.58
CA ILE A 82 11.49 -0.98 7.05
C ILE A 82 11.17 0.45 7.52
N LEU A 83 11.88 1.45 6.99
CA LEU A 83 11.69 2.84 7.38
C LEU A 83 10.30 3.37 6.98
N THR A 84 9.87 3.17 5.74
CA THR A 84 8.53 3.57 5.29
C THR A 84 7.43 2.74 5.96
N GLY A 85 7.72 1.46 6.22
CA GLY A 85 6.84 0.54 6.95
C GLY A 85 6.58 1.00 8.38
N LEU A 86 7.56 1.56 9.09
CA LEU A 86 7.34 2.16 10.42
C LEU A 86 6.34 3.33 10.39
N SER A 87 6.39 4.16 9.34
CA SER A 87 5.41 5.25 9.17
C SER A 87 4.01 4.69 8.90
N TRP A 88 3.90 3.61 8.12
CA TRP A 88 2.62 2.96 7.82
C TRP A 88 2.04 2.24 9.05
N MET A 89 2.91 1.59 9.82
CA MET A 89 2.59 0.95 11.10
C MET A 89 2.03 1.96 12.10
N ALA A 90 2.66 3.14 12.21
CA ALA A 90 2.20 4.20 13.09
C ALA A 90 0.82 4.76 12.67
N ASP A 91 0.56 4.89 11.37
CA ASP A 91 -0.75 5.27 10.86
C ASP A 91 -1.83 4.25 11.27
N ALA A 92 -1.53 2.95 11.09
CA ALA A 92 -2.42 1.87 11.50
C ALA A 92 -2.71 1.87 13.02
N MET A 93 -1.70 2.17 13.84
CA MET A 93 -1.86 2.31 15.29
C MET A 93 -2.78 3.47 15.67
N GLU A 94 -2.61 4.66 15.07
CA GLU A 94 -3.49 5.80 15.32
C GLU A 94 -4.91 5.58 14.79
N MET A 95 -5.10 4.72 13.80
CA MET A 95 -6.43 4.30 13.37
C MET A 95 -7.06 3.30 14.34
N MET A 96 -6.28 2.36 14.87
CA MET A 96 -6.74 1.36 15.83
C MET A 96 -7.05 1.99 17.20
N ILE A 97 -6.25 2.95 17.66
CA ILE A 97 -6.45 3.57 18.98
C ILE A 97 -7.83 4.22 19.11
N LEU A 98 -8.44 4.66 18.00
CA LEU A 98 -9.78 5.26 18.00
C LEU A 98 -10.87 4.29 18.45
N SER A 99 -10.78 3.01 18.10
CA SER A 99 -11.78 2.01 18.54
C SER A 99 -11.68 1.69 20.03
N ILE A 100 -10.50 1.86 20.62
CA ILE A 100 -10.22 1.62 22.04
C ILE A 100 -10.50 2.88 22.88
N LEU A 101 -10.08 4.04 22.38
CA LEU A 101 -10.18 5.32 23.07
C LEU A 101 -11.62 5.83 23.14
N ALA A 102 -12.41 5.63 22.09
CA ALA A 102 -13.81 6.08 22.03
C ALA A 102 -14.68 5.56 23.19
N PRO A 103 -14.80 4.23 23.42
CA PRO A 103 -15.59 3.71 24.54
C PRO A 103 -15.01 4.07 25.91
N GLN A 104 -13.68 4.22 26.02
CA GLN A 104 -13.05 4.64 27.26
C GLN A 104 -13.44 6.08 27.65
N LEU A 105 -13.38 7.01 26.70
CA LEU A 105 -13.70 8.42 26.95
C LEU A 105 -15.20 8.65 27.13
N HIS A 106 -16.03 7.87 26.43
CA HIS A 106 -17.46 7.80 26.68
C HIS A 106 -17.74 7.58 28.17
N CYS A 107 -17.03 6.63 28.78
CA CYS A 107 -17.18 6.31 30.18
C CYS A 107 -16.59 7.34 31.15
N GLU A 108 -15.35 7.77 30.90
CA GLU A 108 -14.61 8.69 31.78
C GLU A 108 -15.33 10.03 31.91
N TRP A 109 -15.85 10.56 30.80
CA TRP A 109 -16.45 11.89 30.73
C TRP A 109 -17.96 11.88 30.52
N ARG A 110 -18.60 10.70 30.47
CA ARG A 110 -20.05 10.52 30.24
C ARG A 110 -20.52 11.26 28.99
N LEU A 111 -19.76 11.12 27.91
CA LEU A 111 -20.04 11.79 26.65
C LEU A 111 -21.26 11.17 25.97
N PRO A 112 -22.12 11.94 25.30
CA PRO A 112 -23.13 11.37 24.42
C PRO A 112 -22.48 10.72 23.19
N SER A 113 -23.14 9.73 22.58
CA SER A 113 -22.63 9.01 21.40
C SER A 113 -22.29 9.92 20.22
N LEU A 114 -23.00 11.05 20.08
CA LEU A 114 -22.69 12.05 19.07
C LEU A 114 -21.30 12.67 19.29
N GLU A 115 -20.93 12.98 20.52
CA GLU A 115 -19.61 13.53 20.84
C GLU A 115 -18.50 12.49 20.64
N VAL A 116 -18.78 11.22 20.92
CA VAL A 116 -17.86 10.10 20.64
C VAL A 116 -17.65 9.94 19.13
N ALA A 117 -18.73 9.99 18.34
CA ALA A 117 -18.67 9.96 16.88
C ALA A 117 -17.95 11.18 16.30
N LEU A 118 -18.16 12.37 16.87
CA LEU A 118 -17.44 13.57 16.46
C LEU A 118 -15.93 13.45 16.74
N LEU A 119 -15.53 12.82 17.83
CA LEU A 119 -14.11 12.61 18.15
C LEU A 119 -13.39 11.77 17.10
N THR A 120 -13.99 10.65 16.71
CA THR A 120 -13.43 9.72 15.70
C THR A 120 -13.54 10.32 14.29
N SER A 121 -14.68 10.92 13.93
CA SER A 121 -14.85 11.63 12.66
C SER A 121 -13.89 12.80 12.50
N ALA A 122 -13.55 13.54 13.57
CA ALA A 122 -12.62 14.65 13.51
C ALA A 122 -11.22 14.25 12.99
N VAL A 123 -10.75 13.04 13.31
CA VAL A 123 -9.50 12.49 12.77
C VAL A 123 -9.60 12.31 11.25
N PHE A 124 -10.71 11.73 10.78
CA PHE A 124 -10.96 11.54 9.35
C PHE A 124 -11.12 12.87 8.59
N ILE A 125 -11.77 13.88 9.20
CA ILE A 125 -11.84 15.24 8.64
C ILE A 125 -10.43 15.82 8.48
N GLY A 126 -9.63 15.75 9.55
CA GLY A 126 -8.24 16.21 9.55
C GLY A 126 -7.43 15.56 8.42
N MET A 127 -7.55 14.24 8.29
CA MET A 127 -6.89 13.46 7.25
C MET A 127 -7.35 13.82 5.82
N MET A 128 -8.65 14.04 5.63
CA MET A 128 -9.21 14.40 4.33
C MET A 128 -8.67 15.75 3.86
N ILE A 129 -8.71 16.77 4.73
CA ILE A 129 -8.22 18.13 4.43
C ILE A 129 -6.71 18.11 4.17
N SER A 130 -5.95 17.38 4.98
CA SER A 130 -4.49 17.42 4.92
C SER A 130 -3.89 16.61 3.78
N SER A 131 -4.55 15.56 3.29
CA SER A 131 -4.04 14.72 2.20
C SER A 131 -3.61 15.52 0.95
N SER A 132 -4.43 16.49 0.55
CA SER A 132 -4.13 17.38 -0.58
C SER A 132 -3.01 18.38 -0.26
N LEU A 133 -2.96 18.88 0.98
CA LEU A 133 -1.93 19.81 1.43
C LEU A 133 -0.56 19.13 1.50
N TRP A 134 -0.47 17.94 2.10
CA TRP A 134 0.76 17.16 2.14
C TRP A 134 1.21 16.71 0.77
N GLY A 135 0.28 16.38 -0.14
CA GLY A 135 0.59 16.13 -1.56
C GLY A 135 1.27 17.33 -2.22
N ASN A 136 0.71 18.53 -2.07
CA ASN A 136 1.29 19.76 -2.61
C ASN A 136 2.64 20.13 -1.97
N ILE A 137 2.78 19.95 -0.66
CA ILE A 137 4.04 20.18 0.06
C ILE A 137 5.12 19.21 -0.43
N SER A 138 4.76 17.94 -0.59
CA SER A 138 5.63 16.87 -1.06
C SER A 138 6.07 17.08 -2.52
N ASP A 139 5.17 17.55 -3.38
CA ASP A 139 5.49 17.90 -4.77
C ASP A 139 6.38 19.16 -4.87
N LYS A 140 6.26 20.13 -3.94
CA LYS A 140 6.99 21.42 -4.00
C LYS A 140 8.33 21.42 -3.26
N TYR A 141 8.41 20.75 -2.12
CA TYR A 141 9.57 20.76 -1.21
C TYR A 141 10.28 19.41 -1.10
N GLY A 142 9.80 18.40 -1.83
CA GLY A 142 10.35 17.06 -1.83
C GLY A 142 9.56 16.09 -0.94
N ARG A 143 9.61 14.82 -1.33
CA ARG A 143 8.85 13.71 -0.73
C ARG A 143 9.34 13.39 0.67
N LYS A 144 10.66 13.38 0.88
CA LYS A 144 11.28 13.22 2.20
C LYS A 144 10.85 14.35 3.15
N THR A 145 10.88 15.58 2.67
CA THR A 145 10.53 16.76 3.48
C THR A 145 9.07 16.70 3.92
N GLY A 146 8.15 16.40 2.99
CA GLY A 146 6.73 16.22 3.30
C GLY A 146 6.49 15.13 4.33
N LEU A 147 7.07 13.94 4.14
CA LEU A 147 6.90 12.81 5.05
C LEU A 147 7.48 13.11 6.45
N LYS A 148 8.65 13.73 6.53
CA LYS A 148 9.27 14.11 7.81
C LYS A 148 8.38 15.11 8.57
N MET A 149 7.87 16.13 7.89
CA MET A 149 7.00 17.12 8.52
C MET A 149 5.71 16.49 9.03
N SER A 150 5.08 15.62 8.24
CA SER A 150 3.81 14.97 8.63
C SER A 150 3.99 14.04 9.82
N VAL A 151 5.05 13.22 9.85
CA VAL A 151 5.32 12.31 10.97
C VAL A 151 5.63 13.06 12.27
N LEU A 152 6.46 14.11 12.20
CA LEU A 152 6.76 14.94 13.37
C LEU A 152 5.52 15.66 13.90
N TRP A 153 4.63 16.09 12.99
CA TRP A 153 3.34 16.68 13.34
C TRP A 153 2.45 15.68 14.08
N THR A 154 2.25 14.48 13.52
CA THR A 154 1.48 13.41 14.16
C THR A 154 2.04 13.06 15.54
N MET A 155 3.36 12.90 15.66
CA MET A 155 4.03 12.57 16.92
C MET A 155 3.78 13.63 17.99
N PHE A 156 3.95 14.91 17.64
CA PHE A 156 3.79 16.01 18.59
C PHE A 156 2.36 16.10 19.14
N TYR A 157 1.35 16.11 18.26
CA TYR A 157 -0.05 16.19 18.68
C TYR A 157 -0.56 14.87 19.28
N GLY A 158 0.03 13.74 18.90
CA GLY A 158 -0.20 12.43 19.50
C GLY A 158 0.15 12.44 20.99
N ILE A 159 1.39 12.82 21.32
CA ILE A 159 1.87 12.97 22.71
C ILE A 159 1.05 14.02 23.46
N LEU A 160 0.78 15.17 22.84
CA LEU A 160 0.03 16.24 23.48
C LEU A 160 -1.40 15.81 23.87
N SER A 161 -1.98 14.84 23.15
CA SER A 161 -3.31 14.30 23.46
C SER A 161 -3.37 13.52 24.76
N ALA A 162 -2.26 12.92 25.19
CA ALA A 162 -2.17 12.25 26.50
C ALA A 162 -2.41 13.22 27.67
N PHE A 163 -2.17 14.50 27.46
CA PHE A 163 -2.33 15.55 28.47
C PHE A 163 -3.71 16.22 28.43
N ALA A 164 -4.63 15.77 27.57
CA ALA A 164 -5.94 16.41 27.41
C ALA A 164 -6.78 16.39 28.70
N PRO A 165 -7.15 17.56 29.27
CA PRO A 165 -7.93 17.60 30.51
C PRO A 165 -9.45 17.57 30.27
N ILE A 166 -9.90 17.96 29.07
CA ILE A 166 -11.32 18.10 28.71
C ILE A 166 -11.58 17.62 27.28
N TYR A 167 -12.85 17.34 26.97
CA TYR A 167 -13.30 16.85 25.65
C TYR A 167 -12.86 17.75 24.48
N GLY A 168 -13.11 19.07 24.55
CA GLY A 168 -12.76 19.98 23.46
C GLY A 168 -11.26 19.98 23.12
N TRP A 169 -10.41 19.77 24.14
CA TRP A 169 -8.97 19.68 23.96
C TRP A 169 -8.58 18.41 23.18
N ILE A 170 -9.11 17.25 23.57
CA ILE A 170 -8.81 16.00 22.85
C ILE A 170 -9.39 16.02 21.43
N LEU A 171 -10.57 16.61 21.23
CA LEU A 171 -11.23 16.73 19.93
C LEU A 171 -10.34 17.47 18.92
N VAL A 172 -9.84 18.66 19.31
CA VAL A 172 -8.96 19.46 18.47
C VAL A 172 -7.63 18.75 18.22
N LEU A 173 -7.02 18.18 19.26
CA LEU A 173 -5.74 17.48 19.09
C LEU A 173 -5.86 16.25 18.20
N ARG A 174 -6.94 15.47 18.32
CA ARG A 174 -7.19 14.31 17.45
C ARG A 174 -7.44 14.75 16.01
N ALA A 175 -8.13 15.87 15.78
CA ALA A 175 -8.22 16.46 14.44
C ALA A 175 -6.84 16.82 13.87
N LEU A 176 -5.94 17.35 14.69
CA LEU A 176 -4.56 17.68 14.29
C LEU A 176 -3.68 16.44 14.08
N VAL A 177 -3.89 15.37 14.85
CA VAL A 177 -3.28 14.05 14.60
C VAL A 177 -3.74 13.51 13.25
N GLY A 178 -5.06 13.56 12.97
CA GLY A 178 -5.63 13.23 11.66
C GLY A 178 -5.03 14.06 10.52
N PHE A 179 -4.79 15.35 10.77
CA PHE A 179 -4.09 16.22 9.83
C PHE A 179 -2.67 15.70 9.52
N GLY A 180 -1.91 15.24 10.51
CA GLY A 180 -0.58 14.65 10.27
C GLY A 180 -0.65 13.30 9.51
N ILE A 181 -1.61 12.45 9.88
CA ILE A 181 -1.87 11.14 9.27
C ILE A 181 -2.09 11.23 7.75
N GLY A 182 -2.74 12.29 7.24
CA GLY A 182 -2.94 12.46 5.80
C GLY A 182 -1.63 12.56 4.97
N GLY A 183 -0.48 12.76 5.60
CA GLY A 183 0.83 12.69 4.95
C GLY A 183 1.44 11.28 4.85
N ALA A 184 0.92 10.28 5.59
CA ALA A 184 1.44 8.91 5.60
C ALA A 184 1.49 8.24 4.21
N PRO A 185 0.53 8.44 3.27
CA PRO A 185 0.60 7.88 1.92
C PRO A 185 1.82 8.34 1.11
N GLN A 186 2.48 9.44 1.50
CA GLN A 186 3.73 9.88 0.88
C GLN A 186 4.87 8.89 1.13
N SER A 187 4.82 8.09 2.20
CA SER A 187 5.80 7.03 2.47
C SER A 187 5.75 5.92 1.42
N VAL A 188 4.54 5.46 1.05
CA VAL A 188 4.32 4.48 -0.01
C VAL A 188 4.72 5.05 -1.37
N THR A 189 4.41 6.32 -1.62
CA THR A 189 4.79 6.99 -2.87
C THR A 189 6.30 7.08 -3.01
N LEU A 190 7.00 7.52 -1.96
CA LEU A 190 8.46 7.59 -1.93
C LEU A 190 9.08 6.20 -2.12
N TYR A 191 8.57 5.19 -1.41
CA TYR A 191 9.05 3.82 -1.55
C TYR A 191 8.89 3.30 -2.99
N ALA A 192 7.74 3.55 -3.61
CA ALA A 192 7.43 3.12 -4.96
C ALA A 192 8.31 3.77 -6.05
N GLU A 193 8.92 4.93 -5.78
CA GLU A 193 9.85 5.60 -6.69
C GLU A 193 11.27 4.98 -6.67
N PHE A 194 11.61 4.19 -5.65
CA PHE A 194 12.90 3.48 -5.54
C PHE A 194 12.81 1.98 -5.87
N LEU A 195 11.63 1.51 -6.29
CA LEU A 195 11.39 0.11 -6.59
C LEU A 195 11.41 -0.15 -8.10
N PRO A 196 12.10 -1.22 -8.55
CA PRO A 196 12.04 -1.65 -9.95
C PRO A 196 10.64 -2.17 -10.28
N MET A 197 10.23 -2.05 -11.54
CA MET A 197 8.87 -2.29 -11.99
C MET A 197 8.40 -3.72 -11.70
N ARG A 198 9.30 -4.70 -11.83
CA ARG A 198 9.01 -6.13 -11.62
C ARG A 198 8.66 -6.49 -10.18
N SER A 199 9.31 -5.88 -9.18
CA SER A 199 9.07 -6.18 -7.76
C SER A 199 8.14 -5.18 -7.06
N ARG A 200 7.87 -4.04 -7.71
CA ARG A 200 7.09 -2.93 -7.15
C ARG A 200 5.76 -3.35 -6.54
N ALA A 201 4.95 -4.13 -7.27
CA ALA A 201 3.64 -4.56 -6.79
C ALA A 201 3.74 -5.42 -5.52
N THR A 202 4.65 -6.41 -5.51
CA THR A 202 4.90 -7.26 -4.35
C THR A 202 5.39 -6.46 -3.15
N CYS A 203 6.29 -5.51 -3.36
CA CYS A 203 6.83 -4.67 -2.28
C CYS A 203 5.76 -3.73 -1.69
N ILE A 204 4.87 -3.15 -2.51
CA ILE A 204 3.75 -2.36 -2.02
C ILE A 204 2.80 -3.22 -1.18
N LEU A 205 2.52 -4.46 -1.62
CA LEU A 205 1.72 -5.41 -0.84
C LEU A 205 2.40 -5.80 0.48
N LEU A 206 3.74 -5.93 0.51
CA LEU A 206 4.48 -6.20 1.75
C LEU A 206 4.39 -5.04 2.75
N ILE A 207 4.20 -3.78 2.30
CA ILE A 207 3.98 -2.66 3.21
C ILE A 207 2.70 -2.84 4.04
N GLU A 208 1.69 -3.49 3.48
CA GLU A 208 0.40 -3.72 4.18
C GLU A 208 0.54 -4.69 5.36
N ILE A 209 1.60 -5.51 5.37
CA ILE A 209 1.94 -6.30 6.56
C ILE A 209 2.30 -5.36 7.73
N PHE A 210 2.93 -4.21 7.48
CA PHE A 210 3.19 -3.23 8.53
C PHE A 210 1.91 -2.58 9.06
N TRP A 211 0.87 -2.47 8.24
CA TRP A 211 -0.45 -2.03 8.71
C TRP A 211 -1.03 -3.04 9.71
N ALA A 212 -1.05 -4.33 9.34
CA ALA A 212 -1.50 -5.41 10.21
C ALA A 212 -0.66 -5.54 11.49
N LEU A 213 0.66 -5.35 11.39
CA LEU A 213 1.54 -5.31 12.55
C LEU A 213 1.20 -4.13 13.47
N GLY A 214 0.90 -2.96 12.92
CA GLY A 214 0.52 -1.77 13.69
C GLY A 214 -0.77 -1.97 14.45
N THR A 215 -1.81 -2.51 13.79
CA THR A 215 -3.10 -2.79 14.46
C THR A 215 -2.94 -3.81 15.59
N VAL A 216 -2.16 -4.87 15.39
CA VAL A 216 -1.89 -5.87 16.44
C VAL A 216 -1.05 -5.31 17.57
N PHE A 217 -0.03 -4.51 17.25
CA PHE A 217 0.84 -3.89 18.25
C PHE A 217 0.06 -2.91 19.14
N GLU A 218 -0.84 -2.11 18.58
CA GLU A 218 -1.71 -1.22 19.35
C GLU A 218 -2.61 -1.98 20.33
N VAL A 219 -3.23 -3.08 19.89
CA VAL A 219 -4.06 -3.89 20.78
C VAL A 219 -3.24 -4.57 21.87
N LEU A 220 -2.04 -5.07 21.54
CA LEU A 220 -1.13 -5.65 22.53
C LEU A 220 -0.71 -4.60 23.57
N LEU A 221 -0.43 -3.38 23.12
CA LEU A 221 -0.13 -2.25 24.01
C LEU A 221 -1.33 -1.93 24.90
N ALA A 222 -2.55 -1.94 24.37
CA ALA A 222 -3.77 -1.73 25.14
C ALA A 222 -3.97 -2.81 26.22
N ILE A 223 -3.70 -4.10 25.94
CA ILE A 223 -3.77 -5.19 26.94
C ILE A 223 -2.86 -4.91 28.14
N LEU A 224 -1.65 -4.39 27.90
CA LEU A 224 -0.65 -4.16 28.93
C LEU A 224 -0.90 -2.85 29.71
N VAL A 225 -1.29 -1.79 29.01
CA VAL A 225 -1.30 -0.43 29.52
C VAL A 225 -2.66 -0.04 30.09
N MET A 226 -3.76 -0.43 29.46
CA MET A 226 -5.11 0.00 29.88
C MET A 226 -5.48 -0.45 31.31
N PRO A 227 -5.19 -1.69 31.75
CA PRO A 227 -5.57 -2.13 33.10
C PRO A 227 -4.78 -1.45 34.24
N THR A 228 -3.60 -0.88 33.96
CA THR A 228 -2.66 -0.39 34.98
C THR A 228 -2.48 1.13 34.94
N LEU A 229 -2.25 1.68 33.76
CA LEU A 229 -1.85 3.07 33.54
C LEU A 229 -2.95 3.91 32.86
N GLY A 230 -3.89 3.27 32.17
CA GLY A 230 -5.02 3.92 31.51
C GLY A 230 -4.71 4.57 30.16
N TRP A 231 -5.71 5.24 29.59
CA TRP A 231 -5.71 5.70 28.18
C TRP A 231 -4.68 6.79 27.87
N ARG A 232 -4.29 7.60 28.86
CA ARG A 232 -3.31 8.68 28.66
C ARG A 232 -1.95 8.10 28.29
N TRP A 233 -1.54 7.04 28.99
CA TRP A 233 -0.30 6.33 28.70
C TRP A 233 -0.36 5.56 27.39
N LEU A 234 -1.53 5.01 27.04
CA LEU A 234 -1.75 4.39 25.74
C LEU A 234 -1.44 5.40 24.62
N LEU A 235 -2.08 6.57 24.62
CA LEU A 235 -1.83 7.64 23.63
C LEU A 235 -0.35 8.03 23.52
N GLY A 236 0.35 8.15 24.67
CA GLY A 236 1.77 8.49 24.67
C GLY A 236 2.65 7.39 24.09
N LEU A 237 2.45 6.14 24.54
CA LEU A 237 3.25 4.98 24.12
C LEU A 237 2.97 4.58 22.66
N SER A 238 1.78 4.82 22.15
CA SER A 238 1.45 4.57 20.74
C SER A 238 2.26 5.45 19.77
N THR A 239 2.87 6.54 20.24
CA THR A 239 3.76 7.37 19.42
C THR A 239 5.20 6.82 19.28
N ILE A 240 5.55 5.72 19.94
CA ILE A 240 6.90 5.13 19.91
C ILE A 240 7.39 4.86 18.47
N PRO A 241 6.61 4.27 17.55
CA PRO A 241 7.09 4.05 16.18
C PRO A 241 7.33 5.34 15.42
N LEU A 242 6.54 6.40 15.67
CA LEU A 242 6.78 7.72 15.10
C LEU A 242 8.08 8.33 15.63
N PHE A 243 8.40 8.11 16.90
CA PHE A 243 9.66 8.54 17.50
C PHE A 243 10.87 7.80 16.91
N ILE A 244 10.76 6.46 16.73
CA ILE A 244 11.79 5.67 16.05
C ILE A 244 11.96 6.16 14.60
N PHE A 245 10.87 6.39 13.88
CA PHE A 245 10.91 6.95 12.53
C PHE A 245 11.58 8.33 12.51
N ALA A 246 11.26 9.22 13.45
CA ALA A 246 11.85 10.55 13.53
C ALA A 246 13.37 10.52 13.71
N ILE A 247 13.91 9.52 14.42
CA ILE A 247 15.35 9.29 14.55
C ILE A 247 15.94 8.72 13.25
N LEU A 248 15.26 7.75 12.63
CA LEU A 248 15.77 7.08 11.43
C LEU A 248 15.59 7.92 10.14
N CYS A 249 14.71 8.92 10.14
CA CYS A 249 14.39 9.73 8.96
C CYS A 249 15.58 10.57 8.44
N PHE A 250 16.64 10.75 9.24
CA PHE A 250 17.86 11.41 8.77
C PHE A 250 18.56 10.59 7.67
N TRP A 251 18.47 9.26 7.71
CA TRP A 251 19.04 8.37 6.70
C TRP A 251 18.26 8.38 5.37
N LEU A 252 16.96 8.72 5.41
CA LEU A 252 16.05 8.72 4.28
C LEU A 252 16.59 9.63 3.15
N PRO A 253 16.81 9.12 1.92
CA PRO A 253 17.16 9.97 0.80
C PRO A 253 15.93 10.67 0.21
N GLU A 254 16.16 11.76 -0.51
CA GLU A 254 15.13 12.40 -1.32
C GLU A 254 14.95 11.62 -2.63
N SER A 255 13.76 11.73 -3.24
CA SER A 255 13.49 11.07 -4.51
C SER A 255 14.42 11.56 -5.63
N ALA A 256 15.12 10.62 -6.27
CA ALA A 256 15.95 10.92 -7.45
C ALA A 256 15.11 11.53 -8.58
N ARG A 257 13.85 11.10 -8.72
CA ARG A 257 12.91 11.66 -9.70
C ARG A 257 12.58 13.12 -9.40
N TYR A 258 12.32 13.46 -8.13
CA TYR A 258 12.10 14.84 -7.71
C TYR A 258 13.33 15.72 -7.96
N ASP A 259 14.53 15.23 -7.64
CA ASP A 259 15.77 15.98 -7.84
C ASP A 259 16.04 16.26 -9.33
N VAL A 260 15.79 15.29 -10.22
CA VAL A 260 15.92 15.52 -11.68
C VAL A 260 14.90 16.55 -12.17
N LEU A 261 13.63 16.46 -11.73
CA LEU A 261 12.58 17.38 -12.14
C LEU A 261 12.77 18.82 -11.63
N THR A 262 13.42 18.98 -10.47
CA THR A 262 13.77 20.30 -9.93
C THR A 262 15.05 20.88 -10.53
N GLY A 263 15.70 20.17 -11.47
CA GLY A 263 16.94 20.60 -12.13
C GLY A 263 18.21 20.27 -11.34
N ASN A 264 18.11 19.55 -10.23
CA ASN A 264 19.24 19.14 -9.39
C ASN A 264 19.83 17.78 -9.83
N GLN A 265 20.31 17.69 -11.08
CA GLN A 265 20.78 16.42 -11.65
C GLN A 265 21.93 15.78 -10.83
N ASP A 266 22.82 16.58 -10.25
CA ASP A 266 23.94 16.09 -9.45
C ASP A 266 23.48 15.35 -8.18
N LYS A 267 22.41 15.85 -7.53
CA LYS A 267 21.84 15.20 -6.33
C LYS A 267 21.13 13.90 -6.67
N ALA A 268 20.42 13.88 -7.80
CA ALA A 268 19.80 12.66 -8.30
C ALA A 268 20.85 11.59 -8.60
N LEU A 269 21.95 11.97 -9.26
CA LEU A 269 23.05 11.07 -9.60
C LEU A 269 23.78 10.57 -8.35
N ALA A 270 23.99 11.44 -7.35
CA ALA A 270 24.54 11.05 -6.06
C ALA A 270 23.64 10.05 -5.32
N THR A 271 22.32 10.24 -5.38
CA THR A 271 21.33 9.32 -4.80
C THR A 271 21.37 7.97 -5.52
N LEU A 272 21.33 7.95 -6.86
CA LEU A 272 21.44 6.70 -7.65
C LEU A 272 22.76 5.97 -7.38
N LYS A 273 23.88 6.70 -7.30
CA LYS A 273 25.19 6.14 -6.95
C LYS A 273 25.17 5.51 -5.56
N ARG A 274 24.54 6.15 -4.57
CA ARG A 274 24.36 5.57 -3.24
C ARG A 274 23.58 4.25 -3.28
N ILE A 275 22.48 4.20 -4.03
CA ILE A 275 21.68 2.97 -4.19
C ILE A 275 22.54 1.86 -4.83
N ALA A 276 23.24 2.18 -5.91
CA ALA A 276 24.13 1.27 -6.61
C ALA A 276 25.22 0.71 -5.67
N THR A 277 25.87 1.58 -4.87
CA THR A 277 26.90 1.15 -3.90
C THR A 277 26.35 0.28 -2.77
N GLU A 278 25.15 0.58 -2.24
CA GLU A 278 24.54 -0.23 -1.18
C GLU A 278 24.03 -1.58 -1.70
N ASN A 279 23.66 -1.65 -2.98
CA ASN A 279 23.25 -2.90 -3.63
C ASN A 279 24.43 -3.70 -4.20
N GLY A 280 25.63 -3.12 -4.27
CA GLY A 280 26.82 -3.79 -4.82
C GLY A 280 26.80 -3.93 -6.35
N VAL A 281 26.04 -3.08 -7.05
CA VAL A 281 25.86 -3.13 -8.51
C VAL A 281 26.48 -1.87 -9.13
N PRO A 282 27.14 -1.95 -10.31
CA PRO A 282 27.66 -0.76 -10.99
C PRO A 282 26.52 0.15 -11.48
N MET A 283 26.83 1.45 -11.59
CA MET A 283 25.91 2.46 -12.10
C MET A 283 25.83 2.37 -13.64
N PRO A 284 24.64 2.50 -14.25
CA PRO A 284 24.50 2.47 -15.71
C PRO A 284 25.31 3.57 -16.40
N LEU A 285 25.88 3.26 -17.56
CA LEU A 285 26.66 4.22 -18.34
C LEU A 285 25.73 5.18 -19.08
N GLY A 286 26.08 6.47 -19.09
CA GLY A 286 25.38 7.50 -19.85
C GLY A 286 25.07 8.78 -19.08
N LYS A 287 24.38 9.71 -19.72
CA LYS A 287 23.93 10.98 -19.13
C LYS A 287 22.48 10.86 -18.64
N LEU A 288 22.25 11.25 -17.39
CA LEU A 288 20.91 11.28 -16.80
C LEU A 288 20.05 12.34 -17.48
N ILE A 289 18.93 11.91 -18.07
CA ILE A 289 17.94 12.80 -18.67
C ILE A 289 16.66 12.82 -17.84
N ALA A 290 16.02 13.98 -17.74
CA ALA A 290 14.69 14.11 -17.16
C ALA A 290 13.64 13.51 -18.09
N ALA A 291 12.86 12.56 -17.60
CA ALA A 291 11.67 12.08 -18.31
C ALA A 291 10.80 13.28 -18.69
N ARG A 292 10.45 13.40 -19.97
CA ARG A 292 9.53 14.43 -20.45
C ARG A 292 8.19 14.17 -19.76
N GLN A 293 7.76 15.10 -18.92
CA GLN A 293 6.50 14.95 -18.19
C GLN A 293 5.38 14.93 -19.22
N GLU A 294 4.79 13.77 -19.48
CA GLU A 294 3.53 13.69 -20.22
C GLU A 294 2.51 14.56 -19.48
N ASP A 295 1.72 15.33 -20.24
CA ASP A 295 0.69 16.20 -19.67
C ASP A 295 -0.19 15.36 -18.72
N ARG A 296 -0.14 15.68 -17.41
CA ARG A 296 -1.02 15.05 -16.43
C ARG A 296 -2.46 15.25 -16.92
N GLY A 297 -3.23 14.17 -16.95
CA GLY A 297 -4.64 14.24 -17.34
C GLY A 297 -5.40 15.24 -16.47
N LYS A 298 -6.54 15.73 -16.94
CA LYS A 298 -7.45 16.57 -16.16
C LYS A 298 -8.47 15.68 -15.46
N ILE A 299 -9.04 16.14 -14.34
CA ILE A 299 -10.12 15.41 -13.66
C ILE A 299 -11.30 15.13 -14.61
N LYS A 300 -11.53 16.02 -15.59
CA LYS A 300 -12.55 15.85 -16.64
C LYS A 300 -12.32 14.59 -17.49
N ASP A 301 -11.09 14.13 -17.63
CA ASP A 301 -10.74 12.98 -18.46
C ASP A 301 -11.21 11.66 -17.83
N LEU A 302 -11.34 11.61 -16.49
CA LEU A 302 -11.96 10.49 -15.78
C LEU A 302 -13.46 10.35 -16.08
N PHE A 303 -14.12 11.46 -16.42
CA PHE A 303 -15.55 11.49 -16.79
C PHE A 303 -15.79 11.41 -18.29
N SER A 304 -14.75 11.12 -19.08
CA SER A 304 -14.92 10.81 -20.50
C SER A 304 -15.87 9.62 -20.68
N SER A 305 -16.55 9.57 -21.83
CA SER A 305 -17.58 8.55 -22.12
C SER A 305 -17.08 7.12 -21.90
N HIS A 306 -15.77 6.91 -21.98
CA HIS A 306 -15.15 5.62 -21.78
C HIS A 306 -14.94 5.24 -20.30
N PHE A 307 -14.43 6.16 -19.47
CA PHE A 307 -14.09 5.87 -18.06
C PHE A 307 -15.18 6.22 -17.06
N ARG A 308 -16.26 6.89 -17.47
CA ARG A 308 -17.25 7.45 -16.55
C ARG A 308 -17.92 6.39 -15.68
N CYS A 309 -18.32 5.26 -16.28
CA CYS A 309 -18.94 4.14 -15.55
C CYS A 309 -17.95 3.53 -14.55
N THR A 310 -16.74 3.21 -15.02
CA THR A 310 -15.68 2.62 -14.20
C THR A 310 -15.29 3.52 -13.03
N THR A 311 -15.16 4.83 -13.26
CA THR A 311 -14.81 5.81 -12.22
C THR A 311 -15.89 5.89 -11.14
N VAL A 312 -17.17 5.96 -11.52
CA VAL A 312 -18.27 6.03 -10.54
C VAL A 312 -18.37 4.73 -9.73
N LEU A 313 -18.24 3.57 -10.39
CA LEU A 313 -18.23 2.28 -9.71
C LEU A 313 -17.04 2.16 -8.75
N LEU A 314 -15.84 2.58 -9.17
CA LEU A 314 -14.65 2.57 -8.32
C LEU A 314 -14.79 3.51 -7.12
N TRP A 315 -15.31 4.71 -7.32
CA TRP A 315 -15.58 5.64 -6.21
C TRP A 315 -16.50 5.01 -5.17
N PHE A 316 -17.56 4.31 -5.60
CA PHE A 316 -18.44 3.60 -4.69
C PHE A 316 -17.77 2.39 -4.01
N ILE A 317 -16.96 1.61 -4.73
CA ILE A 317 -16.21 0.48 -4.17
C ILE A 317 -15.22 0.95 -3.09
N TRP A 318 -14.47 2.03 -3.36
CA TRP A 318 -13.54 2.62 -2.40
C TRP A 318 -14.25 3.21 -1.18
N PHE A 319 -15.37 3.89 -1.41
CA PHE A 319 -16.25 4.35 -0.35
C PHE A 319 -16.68 3.19 0.56
N ALA A 320 -17.24 2.12 -0.03
CA ALA A 320 -17.75 0.97 0.70
C ALA A 320 -16.65 0.20 1.44
N ASN A 321 -15.48 0.04 0.82
CA ASN A 321 -14.31 -0.57 1.46
C ASN A 321 -13.90 0.19 2.73
N ALA A 322 -13.71 1.50 2.66
CA ALA A 322 -13.31 2.29 3.82
C ALA A 322 -14.43 2.41 4.86
N PHE A 323 -15.66 2.63 4.42
CA PHE A 323 -16.84 2.67 5.29
C PHE A 323 -16.96 1.38 6.11
N SER A 324 -16.84 0.21 5.46
CA SER A 324 -17.00 -1.08 6.13
C SER A 324 -15.75 -1.55 6.87
N TYR A 325 -14.53 -1.24 6.39
CA TYR A 325 -13.29 -1.59 7.11
C TYR A 325 -13.20 -0.83 8.43
N TYR A 326 -13.22 0.51 8.40
CA TYR A 326 -13.14 1.32 9.61
C TYR A 326 -14.40 1.16 10.47
N GLY A 327 -15.56 0.96 9.85
CA GLY A 327 -16.80 0.67 10.55
C GLY A 327 -16.76 -0.62 11.34
N LEU A 328 -16.23 -1.71 10.76
CA LEU A 328 -16.04 -2.96 11.49
C LEU A 328 -15.05 -2.77 12.65
N VAL A 329 -13.95 -2.02 12.43
CA VAL A 329 -12.95 -1.76 13.49
C VAL A 329 -13.58 -1.05 14.69
N LEU A 330 -14.40 -0.01 14.46
CA LEU A 330 -15.10 0.72 15.53
C LEU A 330 -16.22 -0.13 16.15
N LEU A 331 -17.00 -0.82 15.32
CA LEU A 331 -18.10 -1.69 15.74
C LEU A 331 -17.63 -2.85 16.62
N THR A 332 -16.42 -3.37 16.40
CA THR A 332 -15.90 -4.54 17.10
C THR A 332 -15.81 -4.31 18.62
N THR A 333 -15.32 -3.14 19.05
CA THR A 333 -15.17 -2.85 20.48
C THR A 333 -16.54 -2.66 21.14
N GLU A 334 -17.44 -1.92 20.50
CA GLU A 334 -18.82 -1.71 20.97
C GLU A 334 -19.60 -3.05 21.06
N LEU A 335 -19.46 -3.93 20.07
CA LEU A 335 -20.18 -5.20 20.03
C LEU A 335 -19.70 -6.19 21.11
N PHE A 336 -18.40 -6.19 21.46
CA PHE A 336 -17.88 -7.03 22.54
C PHE A 336 -18.28 -6.53 23.93
N GLN A 337 -18.44 -5.22 24.13
CA GLN A 337 -18.95 -4.66 25.38
C GLN A 337 -20.39 -5.16 25.67
N GLU A 338 -21.22 -5.27 24.64
CA GLU A 338 -22.63 -5.70 24.70
C GLU A 338 -22.82 -7.23 24.62
N GLY A 339 -21.99 -7.93 23.83
CA GLY A 339 -22.13 -9.35 23.48
C GLY A 339 -22.10 -10.34 24.65
N GLY A 340 -21.78 -9.88 25.86
CA GLY A 340 -21.95 -10.65 27.10
C GLY A 340 -23.41 -10.92 27.49
N ALA A 341 -24.38 -10.19 26.93
CA ALA A 341 -25.80 -10.28 27.30
C ALA A 341 -26.53 -11.55 26.78
N CYS A 342 -25.90 -12.32 25.89
CA CYS A 342 -26.49 -13.54 25.32
C CYS A 342 -26.42 -14.77 26.26
N GLY A 343 -25.82 -14.63 27.44
CA GLY A 343 -25.87 -15.62 28.51
C GLY A 343 -26.95 -15.30 29.55
N MET A 344 -27.94 -16.18 29.71
CA MET A 344 -28.92 -16.26 30.82
C MET A 344 -30.26 -15.49 30.74
N SER A 345 -30.96 -15.45 29.60
CA SER A 345 -32.42 -15.30 29.67
C SER A 345 -33.16 -16.20 28.68
N LYS A 346 -33.68 -17.32 29.20
CA LYS A 346 -34.73 -18.10 28.56
C LYS A 346 -36.03 -17.27 28.61
N GLY A 347 -36.55 -16.90 27.44
CA GLY A 347 -37.96 -16.58 27.28
C GLY A 347 -38.31 -15.10 27.36
N ASN A 348 -37.96 -14.35 26.33
CA ASN A 348 -38.86 -13.46 25.59
C ASN A 348 -38.11 -12.91 24.37
N LYS A 349 -38.83 -12.42 23.36
CA LYS A 349 -38.21 -11.71 22.21
C LYS A 349 -37.51 -10.47 22.75
N GLN A 350 -36.26 -10.63 23.15
CA GLN A 350 -35.41 -9.58 23.67
C GLN A 350 -34.99 -8.73 22.47
N GLU A 351 -35.64 -7.59 22.28
CA GLU A 351 -35.02 -6.52 21.49
C GLU A 351 -33.68 -6.21 22.14
N LEU A 352 -32.59 -6.31 21.39
CA LEU A 352 -31.27 -5.85 21.81
C LEU A 352 -31.33 -4.32 21.86
N ARG A 353 -31.90 -3.78 22.95
CA ARG A 353 -31.94 -2.34 23.22
C ARG A 353 -30.63 -1.95 23.88
N CYS A 354 -29.82 -1.17 23.18
CA CYS A 354 -28.66 -0.50 23.74
C CYS A 354 -29.14 0.67 24.60
N ASN A 355 -29.42 0.44 25.88
CA ASN A 355 -29.17 1.51 26.83
C ASN A 355 -27.66 1.48 27.04
N LEU A 356 -26.96 2.47 26.49
CA LEU A 356 -25.50 2.59 26.58
C LEU A 356 -25.10 2.89 28.03
N GLU A 357 -25.23 1.90 28.91
CA GLU A 357 -24.61 1.92 30.22
C GLU A 357 -23.10 1.93 29.99
N CYS A 358 -22.43 2.94 30.52
CA CYS A 358 -20.98 3.02 30.44
C CYS A 358 -20.34 1.74 31.02
N LYS A 359 -19.71 0.95 30.16
CA LYS A 359 -18.96 -0.26 30.53
C LYS A 359 -17.56 -0.19 29.95
N TYR A 360 -16.54 -0.27 30.81
CA TYR A 360 -15.14 -0.33 30.35
C TYR A 360 -14.81 -1.64 29.65
N LEU A 361 -13.88 -1.60 28.69
CA LEU A 361 -13.34 -2.82 28.06
C LEU A 361 -12.59 -3.65 29.11
N THR A 362 -12.91 -4.93 29.15
CA THR A 362 -12.27 -5.91 30.03
C THR A 362 -11.08 -6.58 29.35
N SER A 363 -10.23 -7.26 30.12
CA SER A 363 -9.09 -8.01 29.59
C SER A 363 -9.48 -9.06 28.55
N ASP A 364 -10.70 -9.62 28.64
CA ASP A 364 -11.18 -10.59 27.65
C ASP A 364 -11.61 -9.89 26.34
N ASP A 365 -12.15 -8.67 26.41
CA ASP A 365 -12.53 -7.91 25.21
C ASP A 365 -11.29 -7.51 24.40
N TYR A 366 -10.20 -7.16 25.09
CA TYR A 366 -8.92 -6.92 24.41
C TYR A 366 -8.32 -8.18 23.79
N LYS A 367 -8.50 -9.37 24.40
CA LYS A 367 -8.08 -10.64 23.78
C LYS A 367 -8.90 -10.95 22.52
N ASP A 368 -10.19 -10.69 22.54
CA ASP A 368 -11.04 -10.86 21.36
C ASP A 368 -10.69 -9.85 20.26
N LEU A 369 -10.37 -8.60 20.63
CA LEU A 369 -9.84 -7.61 19.70
C LEU A 369 -8.49 -8.05 19.10
N LEU A 370 -7.61 -8.66 19.90
CA LEU A 370 -6.33 -9.19 19.43
C LEU A 370 -6.54 -10.32 18.41
N TRP A 371 -7.44 -11.25 18.70
CA TRP A 371 -7.73 -12.32 17.78
C TRP A 371 -8.36 -11.83 16.47
N THR A 372 -9.33 -10.93 16.55
CA THR A 372 -9.97 -10.38 15.35
C THR A 372 -8.98 -9.58 14.52
N THR A 373 -8.06 -8.81 15.12
CA THR A 373 -7.01 -8.07 14.38
C THR A 373 -5.99 -8.98 13.71
N LEU A 374 -5.64 -10.11 14.32
CA LEU A 374 -4.77 -11.12 13.70
C LEU A 374 -5.34 -11.68 12.39
N SER A 375 -6.63 -11.52 12.11
CA SER A 375 -7.26 -11.93 10.85
C SER A 375 -6.74 -11.20 9.60
N GLU A 376 -6.11 -10.03 9.78
CA GLU A 376 -5.58 -9.26 8.65
C GLU A 376 -4.44 -10.03 7.94
N PHE A 377 -3.58 -10.74 8.68
CA PHE A 377 -2.51 -11.55 8.08
C PHE A 377 -3.01 -12.67 7.15
N PRO A 378 -3.87 -13.62 7.60
CA PRO A 378 -4.41 -14.63 6.71
C PRO A 378 -5.31 -14.02 5.64
N GLY A 379 -6.05 -12.95 5.93
CA GLY A 379 -6.85 -12.22 4.95
C GLY A 379 -6.03 -11.71 3.76
N LEU A 380 -4.87 -11.10 4.03
CA LEU A 380 -3.93 -10.65 3.00
C LEU A 380 -3.42 -11.81 2.13
N LEU A 381 -3.02 -12.93 2.74
CA LEU A 381 -2.52 -14.09 2.01
C LEU A 381 -3.60 -14.75 1.14
N VAL A 382 -4.81 -14.93 1.70
CA VAL A 382 -5.95 -15.53 0.99
C VAL A 382 -6.37 -14.66 -0.18
N THR A 383 -6.42 -13.34 0.02
CA THR A 383 -6.82 -12.42 -1.06
C THR A 383 -5.77 -12.28 -2.14
N LEU A 384 -4.48 -12.29 -1.81
CA LEU A 384 -3.40 -12.36 -2.81
C LEU A 384 -3.54 -13.60 -3.68
N TRP A 385 -3.70 -14.77 -3.05
CA TRP A 385 -3.92 -16.02 -3.76
C TRP A 385 -5.20 -15.99 -4.63
N ALA A 386 -6.28 -15.38 -4.13
CA ALA A 386 -7.53 -15.24 -4.86
C ALA A 386 -7.40 -14.31 -6.08
N ILE A 387 -6.66 -13.20 -5.97
CA ILE A 387 -6.41 -12.26 -7.08
C ILE A 387 -5.73 -12.96 -8.26
N ASP A 388 -4.76 -13.85 -7.98
CA ASP A 388 -4.03 -14.58 -9.01
C ASP A 388 -4.88 -15.68 -9.68
N ARG A 389 -5.80 -16.32 -8.94
CA ARG A 389 -6.60 -17.44 -9.44
C ARG A 389 -7.94 -17.04 -10.05
N LEU A 390 -8.67 -16.15 -9.39
CA LEU A 390 -10.05 -15.79 -9.73
C LEU A 390 -10.12 -14.48 -10.52
N GLY A 391 -9.03 -13.73 -10.53
CA GLY A 391 -8.94 -12.38 -11.08
C GLY A 391 -9.38 -11.30 -10.10
N ARG A 392 -9.11 -10.04 -10.44
CA ARG A 392 -9.24 -8.90 -9.51
C ARG A 392 -10.71 -8.58 -9.24
N ARG A 393 -11.53 -8.51 -10.30
CA ARG A 393 -12.95 -8.15 -10.22
C ARG A 393 -13.76 -9.11 -9.35
N ARG A 394 -13.58 -10.42 -9.60
CA ARG A 394 -14.28 -11.47 -8.85
C ARG A 394 -13.80 -11.53 -7.41
N THR A 395 -12.51 -11.32 -7.16
CA THR A 395 -11.97 -11.31 -5.80
C THR A 395 -12.56 -10.16 -4.98
N MET A 396 -12.64 -8.94 -5.53
CA MET A 396 -13.31 -7.82 -4.85
C MET A 396 -14.77 -8.15 -4.50
N ALA A 397 -15.53 -8.69 -5.47
CA ALA A 397 -16.92 -9.07 -5.23
C ALA A 397 -17.08 -10.14 -4.15
N LEU A 398 -16.22 -11.18 -4.17
CA LEU A 398 -16.22 -12.23 -3.16
C LEU A 398 -15.90 -11.71 -1.76
N CYS A 399 -14.95 -10.78 -1.63
CA CYS A 399 -14.62 -10.17 -0.35
C CYS A 399 -15.82 -9.46 0.28
N PHE A 400 -16.54 -8.64 -0.50
CA PHE A 400 -17.75 -7.97 -0.03
C PHE A 400 -18.91 -8.92 0.28
N LEU A 401 -19.09 -9.98 -0.52
CA LEU A 401 -20.10 -11.00 -0.27
C LEU A 401 -19.82 -11.76 1.03
N ILE A 402 -18.59 -12.22 1.23
CA ILE A 402 -18.21 -12.98 2.43
C ILE A 402 -18.30 -12.10 3.67
N PHE A 403 -17.88 -10.83 3.60
CA PHE A 403 -18.11 -9.86 4.67
C PHE A 403 -19.60 -9.76 5.05
N SER A 404 -20.48 -9.59 4.05
CA SER A 404 -21.92 -9.48 4.28
C SER A 404 -22.51 -10.76 4.89
N LEU A 405 -22.08 -11.93 4.39
CA LEU A 405 -22.48 -13.24 4.91
C LEU A 405 -21.99 -13.47 6.35
N ALA A 406 -20.83 -12.95 6.72
CA ALA A 406 -20.31 -13.03 8.09
C ALA A 406 -21.06 -12.11 9.07
N LEU A 407 -21.63 -11.00 8.60
CA LEU A 407 -22.43 -10.09 9.44
C LEU A 407 -23.87 -10.57 9.66
N ILE A 408 -24.48 -11.31 8.71
CA ILE A 408 -25.89 -11.76 8.82
C ILE A 408 -26.16 -12.57 10.10
N PRO A 409 -25.33 -13.55 10.51
CA PRO A 409 -25.56 -14.29 11.74
C PRO A 409 -25.53 -13.41 13.00
N LEU A 410 -24.87 -12.25 12.97
CA LEU A 410 -24.82 -11.30 14.10
C LEU A 410 -26.17 -10.60 14.37
N TYR A 411 -27.17 -10.78 13.50
CA TYR A 411 -28.57 -10.42 13.79
C TYR A 411 -29.20 -11.36 14.82
N GLY A 412 -28.67 -12.57 14.96
CA GLY A 412 -29.06 -13.49 16.01
C GLY A 412 -28.29 -13.23 17.30
N CYS A 413 -28.80 -13.75 18.40
CA CYS A 413 -28.02 -13.89 19.63
C CYS A 413 -27.00 -15.00 19.41
N VAL A 414 -25.75 -14.61 19.20
CA VAL A 414 -24.62 -15.51 18.91
C VAL A 414 -23.68 -15.54 20.11
N GLY A 415 -23.14 -16.72 20.44
CA GLY A 415 -22.18 -16.84 21.54
C GLY A 415 -20.89 -16.05 21.27
N ARG A 416 -20.20 -15.61 22.34
CA ARG A 416 -18.98 -14.78 22.27
C ARG A 416 -17.92 -15.31 21.29
N VAL A 417 -17.61 -16.60 21.36
CA VAL A 417 -16.63 -17.25 20.46
C VAL A 417 -17.09 -17.20 19.01
N SER A 418 -18.37 -17.49 18.74
CA SER A 418 -18.92 -17.45 17.40
C SER A 418 -18.96 -16.02 16.83
N MET A 419 -19.27 -15.02 17.65
CA MET A 419 -19.18 -13.60 17.27
C MET A 419 -17.74 -13.22 16.89
N MET A 420 -16.77 -13.59 17.72
CA MET A 420 -15.35 -13.36 17.44
C MET A 420 -14.90 -14.02 16.13
N VAL A 421 -15.31 -15.27 15.85
CA VAL A 421 -15.00 -15.96 14.58
C VAL A 421 -15.64 -15.27 13.39
N LEU A 422 -16.88 -14.80 13.50
CA LEU A 422 -17.56 -14.07 12.43
C LEU A 422 -16.89 -12.73 12.13
N ILE A 423 -16.52 -11.97 13.16
CA ILE A 423 -15.78 -10.71 13.00
C ILE A 423 -14.38 -10.96 12.43
N PHE A 424 -13.71 -12.03 12.86
CA PHE A 424 -12.43 -12.46 12.29
C PHE A 424 -12.55 -12.68 10.77
N ILE A 425 -13.56 -13.42 10.32
CA ILE A 425 -13.81 -13.66 8.90
C ILE A 425 -14.14 -12.34 8.20
N ALA A 426 -15.07 -11.55 8.72
CA ALA A 426 -15.46 -10.28 8.13
C ALA A 426 -14.25 -9.36 7.94
N ARG A 427 -13.41 -9.23 8.97
CA ARG A 427 -12.22 -8.37 8.96
C ARG A 427 -11.16 -8.84 7.96
N ALA A 428 -10.88 -10.14 7.89
CA ALA A 428 -9.95 -10.71 6.91
C ALA A 428 -10.34 -10.36 5.46
N PHE A 429 -11.62 -10.53 5.12
CA PHE A 429 -12.10 -10.32 3.75
C PHE A 429 -12.25 -8.85 3.39
N ILE A 430 -12.72 -7.98 4.29
CA ILE A 430 -12.84 -6.55 3.98
C ILE A 430 -11.47 -5.88 3.86
N ALA A 431 -10.48 -6.29 4.68
CA ALA A 431 -9.10 -5.83 4.53
C ALA A 431 -8.52 -6.24 3.17
N GLY A 432 -8.72 -7.48 2.75
CA GLY A 432 -8.26 -7.95 1.44
C GLY A 432 -9.02 -7.33 0.25
N GLY A 433 -10.30 -6.99 0.42
CA GLY A 433 -11.08 -6.20 -0.55
C GLY A 433 -10.49 -4.80 -0.78
N PHE A 434 -9.96 -4.18 0.28
CA PHE A 434 -9.22 -2.93 0.20
C PHE A 434 -7.95 -3.07 -0.65
N GLN A 435 -7.19 -4.16 -0.46
CA GLN A 435 -5.99 -4.43 -1.25
C GLN A 435 -6.27 -4.69 -2.72
N ALA A 436 -7.30 -5.49 -3.01
CA ALA A 436 -7.71 -5.74 -4.38
C ALA A 436 -8.09 -4.43 -5.11
N ALA A 437 -8.70 -3.47 -4.41
CA ALA A 437 -9.00 -2.15 -4.96
C ALA A 437 -7.74 -1.30 -5.23
N TYR A 438 -6.73 -1.35 -4.35
CA TYR A 438 -5.43 -0.70 -4.57
C TYR A 438 -4.68 -1.23 -5.79
N VAL A 439 -4.81 -2.53 -6.08
CA VAL A 439 -4.18 -3.17 -7.25
C VAL A 439 -4.98 -2.86 -8.52
N TYR A 440 -6.30 -3.02 -8.47
CA TYR A 440 -7.16 -2.88 -9.65
C TYR A 440 -7.22 -1.44 -10.18
N THR A 441 -7.28 -0.44 -9.30
CA THR A 441 -7.45 0.98 -9.70
C THR A 441 -6.34 1.47 -10.63
N PRO A 442 -5.02 1.31 -10.32
CA PRO A 442 -3.96 1.73 -11.22
C PRO A 442 -3.83 0.88 -12.49
N GLU A 443 -4.29 -0.38 -12.48
CA GLU A 443 -4.31 -1.26 -13.66
C GLU A 443 -5.37 -0.84 -14.70
N VAL A 444 -6.46 -0.20 -14.27
CA VAL A 444 -7.56 0.24 -15.14
C VAL A 444 -7.26 1.53 -15.90
N TYR A 445 -6.56 2.46 -15.26
CA TYR A 445 -6.32 3.79 -15.83
C TYR A 445 -4.99 3.87 -16.59
N PRO A 446 -4.94 4.58 -17.72
CA PRO A 446 -3.71 4.81 -18.47
C PRO A 446 -2.75 5.68 -17.66
N THR A 447 -1.46 5.61 -17.98
CA THR A 447 -0.37 6.25 -17.21
C THR A 447 -0.63 7.74 -16.92
N ALA A 448 -1.16 8.50 -17.88
CA ALA A 448 -1.46 9.93 -17.73
C ALA A 448 -2.55 10.26 -16.69
N THR A 449 -3.54 9.39 -16.49
CA THR A 449 -4.65 9.58 -15.54
C THR A 449 -4.60 8.65 -14.34
N ARG A 450 -3.65 7.70 -14.28
CA ARG A 450 -3.53 6.66 -13.25
C ARG A 450 -3.48 7.24 -11.83
N ALA A 451 -2.61 8.22 -11.62
CA ALA A 451 -2.47 8.87 -10.32
C ALA A 451 -3.75 9.61 -9.89
N LEU A 452 -4.49 10.20 -10.84
CA LEU A 452 -5.75 10.89 -10.58
C LEU A 452 -6.89 9.92 -10.28
N GLY A 453 -6.95 8.79 -10.98
CA GLY A 453 -7.90 7.70 -10.72
C GLY A 453 -7.76 7.16 -9.30
N LEU A 454 -6.53 6.83 -8.90
CA LEU A 454 -6.25 6.37 -7.54
C LEU A 454 -6.51 7.48 -6.50
N GLY A 455 -6.07 8.71 -6.76
CA GLY A 455 -6.25 9.83 -5.83
C GLY A 455 -7.72 10.19 -5.57
N THR A 456 -8.55 10.28 -6.63
CA THR A 456 -9.98 10.57 -6.48
C THR A 456 -10.75 9.44 -5.80
N SER A 457 -10.41 8.19 -6.12
CA SER A 457 -11.02 7.02 -5.47
C SER A 457 -10.64 6.93 -3.99
N SER A 458 -9.36 7.18 -3.65
CA SER A 458 -8.90 7.29 -2.26
C SER A 458 -9.60 8.43 -1.52
N GLY A 459 -9.83 9.57 -2.17
CA GLY A 459 -10.64 10.67 -1.63
C GLY A 459 -12.05 10.22 -1.25
N MET A 460 -12.71 9.41 -2.09
CA MET A 460 -14.03 8.87 -1.79
C MET A 460 -14.02 7.85 -0.64
N ALA A 461 -12.92 7.09 -0.51
CA ALA A 461 -12.68 6.22 0.64
C ALA A 461 -12.67 7.02 1.96
N ARG A 462 -12.06 8.22 1.97
CA ARG A 462 -12.07 9.11 3.15
C ARG A 462 -13.46 9.60 3.50
N VAL A 463 -14.34 9.81 2.52
CA VAL A 463 -15.75 10.14 2.78
C VAL A 463 -16.46 8.97 3.47
N GLY A 464 -16.23 7.73 3.04
CA GLY A 464 -16.75 6.54 3.71
C GLY A 464 -16.26 6.44 5.16
N ALA A 465 -14.96 6.66 5.37
CA ALA A 465 -14.34 6.68 6.69
C ALA A 465 -14.85 7.82 7.59
N LEU A 466 -15.27 8.95 7.02
CA LEU A 466 -15.85 10.06 7.76
C LEU A 466 -17.27 9.75 8.28
N ILE A 467 -18.06 9.02 7.49
CA ILE A 467 -19.47 8.72 7.79
C ILE A 467 -19.60 7.55 8.75
N THR A 468 -18.67 6.58 8.69
CA THR A 468 -18.78 5.34 9.48
C THR A 468 -18.92 5.53 10.99
N PRO A 469 -18.30 6.52 11.67
CA PRO A 469 -18.47 6.61 13.12
C PRO A 469 -19.89 6.99 13.55
N PHE A 470 -20.62 7.76 12.74
CA PHE A 470 -22.04 8.03 12.99
C PHE A 470 -22.88 6.75 12.91
N VAL A 471 -22.50 5.79 12.07
CA VAL A 471 -23.17 4.49 11.94
C VAL A 471 -22.74 3.55 13.07
N ALA A 472 -21.43 3.43 13.32
CA ALA A 472 -20.87 2.52 14.31
C ALA A 472 -21.13 2.93 15.77
N GLN A 473 -21.24 4.23 16.05
CA GLN A 473 -21.29 4.75 17.42
C GLN A 473 -22.64 5.40 17.74
N VAL A 474 -23.22 6.21 16.84
CA VAL A 474 -24.54 6.83 17.10
C VAL A 474 -25.68 5.89 16.75
N MET A 475 -25.70 5.34 15.54
CA MET A 475 -26.82 4.51 15.08
C MET A 475 -26.91 3.17 15.81
N LEU A 476 -25.76 2.67 16.28
CA LEU A 476 -25.68 1.46 17.09
C LEU A 476 -26.42 1.59 18.43
N GLU A 477 -26.38 2.77 19.06
CA GLU A 477 -27.13 3.07 20.28
C GLU A 477 -28.64 2.93 20.07
N TYR A 478 -29.16 3.32 18.91
CA TYR A 478 -30.58 3.15 18.60
C TYR A 478 -30.94 1.70 18.27
N SER A 479 -30.15 1.04 17.43
CA SER A 479 -30.37 -0.35 17.06
C SER A 479 -29.14 -0.96 16.40
N VAL A 480 -28.61 -2.02 17.01
CA VAL A 480 -27.53 -2.85 16.42
C VAL A 480 -27.94 -3.44 15.07
N TYR A 481 -29.21 -3.85 14.91
CA TYR A 481 -29.72 -4.38 13.64
C TYR A 481 -29.69 -3.35 12.52
N LEU A 482 -30.01 -2.10 12.85
CA LEU A 482 -29.95 -1.01 11.88
C LEU A 482 -28.49 -0.76 11.46
N ALA A 483 -27.55 -0.68 12.41
CA ALA A 483 -26.12 -0.51 12.13
C ALA A 483 -25.56 -1.63 11.24
N LEU A 484 -25.80 -2.89 11.60
CA LEU A 484 -25.37 -4.05 10.81
C LEU A 484 -26.01 -4.07 9.42
N SER A 485 -27.28 -3.66 9.30
CA SER A 485 -27.97 -3.61 8.00
C SER A 485 -27.36 -2.62 7.04
N VAL A 486 -26.91 -1.45 7.52
CA VAL A 486 -26.28 -0.45 6.66
C VAL A 486 -24.94 -0.94 6.13
N TYR A 487 -24.11 -1.58 6.96
CA TYR A 487 -22.86 -2.20 6.50
C TYR A 487 -23.10 -3.35 5.53
N CYS A 488 -24.05 -4.25 5.84
CA CYS A 488 -24.39 -5.38 5.00
C CYS A 488 -24.94 -4.95 3.63
N CYS A 489 -25.92 -4.04 3.60
CA CYS A 489 -26.48 -3.51 2.36
C CYS A 489 -25.43 -2.76 1.53
N CYS A 490 -24.58 -1.94 2.17
CA CYS A 490 -23.51 -1.22 1.48
C CYS A 490 -22.52 -2.20 0.80
N CYS A 491 -22.09 -3.24 1.51
CA CYS A 491 -21.19 -4.27 0.95
C CYS A 491 -21.86 -5.13 -0.13
N LEU A 492 -23.14 -5.51 0.01
CA LEU A 492 -23.86 -6.22 -1.05
C LEU A 492 -23.97 -5.39 -2.32
N LEU A 493 -24.27 -4.09 -2.21
CA LEU A 493 -24.26 -3.18 -3.35
C LEU A 493 -22.84 -3.05 -3.94
N ALA A 494 -21.80 -3.00 -3.10
CA ALA A 494 -20.41 -2.95 -3.55
C ALA A 494 -19.96 -4.23 -4.25
N ALA A 495 -20.48 -5.39 -3.84
CA ALA A 495 -20.28 -6.66 -4.54
C ALA A 495 -20.91 -6.62 -5.94
N VAL A 496 -22.14 -6.10 -6.06
CA VAL A 496 -22.80 -5.90 -7.36
C VAL A 496 -22.02 -4.90 -8.21
N ALA A 497 -21.57 -3.78 -7.64
CA ALA A 497 -20.75 -2.79 -8.33
C ALA A 497 -19.43 -3.37 -8.83
N SER A 498 -18.77 -4.20 -8.01
CA SER A 498 -17.56 -4.94 -8.39
C SER A 498 -17.86 -5.90 -9.55
N CYS A 499 -18.95 -6.64 -9.46
CA CYS A 499 -19.46 -7.46 -10.55
C CYS A 499 -19.96 -6.67 -11.75
N ALA A 500 -20.12 -5.36 -11.70
CA ALA A 500 -20.53 -4.52 -12.83
C ALA A 500 -19.36 -3.81 -13.52
N LEU A 501 -18.14 -3.89 -12.96
CA LEU A 501 -16.94 -3.30 -13.54
C LEU A 501 -16.69 -3.83 -14.96
N PRO A 502 -16.53 -2.95 -15.98
CA PRO A 502 -16.49 -3.40 -17.37
C PRO A 502 -15.19 -4.12 -17.75
N ILE A 503 -14.09 -3.89 -17.02
CA ILE A 503 -12.74 -4.33 -17.40
C ILE A 503 -12.24 -5.35 -16.38
N GLU A 504 -11.71 -6.48 -16.86
CA GLU A 504 -10.89 -7.41 -16.07
C GLU A 504 -9.42 -7.12 -16.36
N THR A 505 -8.61 -6.92 -15.31
CA THR A 505 -7.21 -6.50 -15.42
C THR A 505 -6.22 -7.65 -15.27
N THR A 506 -6.71 -8.86 -15.01
CA THR A 506 -5.88 -10.04 -14.79
C THR A 506 -4.96 -10.31 -15.99
N GLY A 507 -3.65 -10.36 -15.74
CA GLY A 507 -2.62 -10.61 -16.76
C GLY A 507 -2.32 -9.42 -17.69
N ARG A 508 -2.92 -8.24 -17.47
CA ARG A 508 -2.55 -7.03 -18.20
C ARG A 508 -1.36 -6.36 -17.50
N GLY A 509 -0.28 -6.13 -18.24
CA GLY A 509 0.78 -5.22 -17.78
C GLY A 509 0.22 -3.81 -17.57
N LEU A 510 0.90 -2.98 -16.77
CA LEU A 510 0.55 -1.56 -16.62
C LEU A 510 0.53 -0.93 -18.03
N GLN A 511 -0.64 -0.56 -18.54
CA GLN A 511 -0.78 -0.06 -19.91
C GLN A 511 0.08 1.19 -20.12
N GLU A 512 1.13 1.07 -20.92
CA GLU A 512 1.86 2.18 -21.53
C GLU A 512 1.12 2.57 -22.82
N ALA A 513 -0.05 3.18 -22.68
CA ALA A 513 -0.82 3.60 -23.85
C ALA A 513 -0.59 5.09 -24.12
N SER A 514 0.13 5.38 -25.20
CA SER A 514 0.04 6.66 -25.88
C SER A 514 -1.40 6.85 -26.41
N HIS A 515 -1.92 8.07 -26.37
CA HIS A 515 -3.32 8.43 -26.65
C HIS A 515 -3.93 7.96 -28.00
N ARG A 516 -3.14 7.35 -28.90
CA ARG A 516 -3.51 7.01 -30.28
C ARG A 516 -3.99 5.57 -30.51
N GLU A 517 -3.52 4.59 -29.74
CA GLU A 517 -3.84 3.17 -30.00
C GLU A 517 -5.17 2.72 -29.37
N TRP A 518 -5.63 3.47 -28.37
CA TRP A 518 -6.79 3.10 -27.55
C TRP A 518 -8.13 3.10 -28.29
N GLY A 519 -8.23 3.81 -29.43
CA GLY A 519 -9.43 3.83 -30.26
C GLY A 519 -9.63 2.56 -31.09
N GLN A 520 -8.58 1.78 -31.35
CA GLN A 520 -8.62 0.66 -32.31
C GLN A 520 -8.83 -0.71 -31.65
N GLU A 521 -8.36 -0.94 -30.42
CA GLU A 521 -8.53 -2.25 -29.76
C GLU A 521 -9.94 -2.51 -29.21
N MET A 522 -10.78 -1.47 -29.05
CA MET A 522 -12.12 -1.61 -28.48
C MET A 522 -13.25 -1.64 -29.50
N THR A 523 -12.96 -1.38 -30.77
CA THR A 523 -13.82 -1.81 -31.87
C THR A 523 -13.46 -3.26 -32.16
N GLY A 524 -14.30 -4.19 -31.73
CA GLY A 524 -14.07 -5.62 -31.85
C GLY A 524 -13.50 -6.03 -33.20
N HIS A 525 -12.49 -6.89 -33.14
CA HIS A 525 -11.93 -7.62 -34.26
C HIS A 525 -13.07 -8.36 -34.99
N ASN A 526 -13.58 -7.76 -36.06
CA ASN A 526 -14.43 -8.39 -37.06
C ASN A 526 -13.92 -7.92 -38.43
N SER A 527 -12.69 -8.32 -38.72
CA SER A 527 -12.14 -8.30 -40.07
C SER A 527 -11.61 -9.70 -40.32
N GLU A 528 -12.51 -10.62 -40.66
CA GLU A 528 -12.11 -11.87 -41.30
C GLU A 528 -11.28 -11.51 -42.55
N GLY A 529 -9.99 -11.81 -42.48
CA GLY A 529 -9.09 -11.71 -43.60
C GLY A 529 -9.49 -12.73 -44.66
N ILE A 530 -10.14 -12.24 -45.72
CA ILE A 530 -10.27 -12.94 -47.00
C ILE A 530 -8.88 -13.05 -47.62
N PRO A 531 -8.34 -14.25 -47.94
CA PRO A 531 -7.11 -14.36 -48.70
C PRO A 531 -7.44 -14.14 -50.19
N HIS A 532 -7.14 -12.95 -50.71
CA HIS A 532 -7.09 -12.74 -52.15
C HIS A 532 -5.74 -13.22 -52.70
N SER A 533 -5.79 -14.37 -53.36
CA SER A 533 -4.81 -14.86 -54.31
C SER A 533 -4.98 -14.15 -55.68
N SER A 534 -3.89 -13.60 -56.20
CA SER A 534 -3.60 -13.41 -57.63
C SER A 534 -2.18 -12.82 -57.70
N SER A 535 -1.10 -13.45 -58.20
CA SER A 535 -0.81 -14.08 -59.50
C SER A 535 -1.05 -13.17 -60.72
N GLY A 536 0.04 -12.82 -61.42
CA GLY A 536 0.06 -12.20 -62.76
C GLY A 536 0.65 -10.79 -62.77
N SER A 537 1.95 -10.62 -63.05
CA SER A 537 2.58 -10.50 -64.38
C SER A 537 2.48 -9.11 -65.01
N GLN A 538 3.65 -8.51 -65.21
CA GLN A 538 4.11 -7.67 -66.33
C GLN A 538 3.21 -6.53 -66.87
N GLY A 539 3.84 -5.35 -66.93
CA GLY A 539 3.44 -4.17 -67.69
C GLY A 539 4.42 -3.05 -67.42
#